data_AF-A0AA44UTQ9-F1
#
_entry.id   AF-A0AA44UTQ9-F1
#
_cell.length_a   1.000
_cell.length_b   1.000
_cell.length_c   1.000
_cell.angle_alpha   90.00
_cell.angle_beta   90.00
_cell.angle_gamma   90.00
#
_symmetry.space_group_name_H-M   'P 1'
#
loop_
_entity.id
_entity.type
_entity.pdbx_description
1 polymer ?
#
loop_
_entity_poly.entity_id
_entity_poly.type
_entity_poly.pdbx_seq_one_letter_code
_entity_poly.pdbx_strand_id
1 'polypeptide(L)'
;MASKAVAHSATTSKTREIAVASGVDPADEPSVDWGWHQNFSKGLPIAAAVAGIALLLFTIGHPTSWTEFLFSAVPAVVCLIGAVALPVYQRRRRL
;
A
#
# COMPACT_ATOMS: atom_id res chain seq x y z
N MET A 1 4.96 -44.53 -10.33
CA MET A 1 5.56 -43.35 -11.00
C MET A 1 4.56 -42.22 -11.24
N ALA A 2 3.30 -42.46 -11.64
CA ALA A 2 2.30 -41.41 -11.90
C ALA A 2 1.97 -40.48 -10.71
N SER A 3 1.94 -41.00 -9.49
CA SER A 3 1.58 -40.22 -8.28
C SER A 3 2.55 -39.07 -7.96
N LYS A 4 3.85 -39.23 -8.27
CA LYS A 4 4.87 -38.20 -8.02
C LYS A 4 4.74 -37.00 -8.98
N ALA A 5 4.30 -37.24 -10.21
CA ALA A 5 4.11 -36.20 -11.23
C ALA A 5 2.87 -35.33 -10.92
N VAL A 6 1.79 -35.95 -10.42
CA VAL A 6 0.56 -35.24 -10.00
C VAL A 6 0.80 -34.39 -8.76
N ALA A 7 1.60 -34.87 -7.81
CA ALA A 7 1.99 -34.07 -6.64
C ALA A 7 2.81 -32.84 -7.04
N HIS A 8 3.69 -32.96 -8.04
CA HIS A 8 4.50 -31.85 -8.51
C HIS A 8 3.66 -30.79 -9.25
N SER A 9 2.70 -31.21 -10.08
CA SER A 9 1.80 -30.29 -10.77
C SER A 9 0.82 -29.59 -9.82
N ALA A 10 0.34 -30.29 -8.78
CA ALA A 10 -0.53 -29.70 -7.77
C ALA A 10 0.19 -28.64 -6.93
N THR A 11 1.46 -28.87 -6.56
CA THR A 11 2.29 -27.89 -5.82
C THR A 11 2.55 -26.65 -6.68
N THR A 12 2.93 -26.84 -7.96
CA THR A 12 3.13 -25.71 -8.90
C THR A 12 1.84 -24.92 -9.13
N SER A 13 0.68 -25.58 -9.19
CA SER A 13 -0.62 -24.91 -9.32
C SER A 13 -0.95 -24.08 -8.07
N LYS A 14 -0.73 -24.62 -6.87
CA LYS A 14 -0.96 -23.89 -5.62
C LYS A 14 -0.04 -22.68 -5.47
N THR A 15 1.24 -22.81 -5.82
CA THR A 15 2.19 -21.68 -5.82
C THR A 15 1.74 -20.58 -6.78
N ARG A 16 1.23 -20.94 -7.96
CA ARG A 16 0.65 -19.96 -8.91
C ARG A 16 -0.61 -19.28 -8.37
N GLU A 17 -1.52 -20.00 -7.72
CA GLU A 17 -2.71 -19.37 -7.10
C GLU A 17 -2.34 -18.38 -6.00
N ILE A 18 -1.33 -18.69 -5.18
CA ILE A 18 -0.83 -17.81 -4.12
C ILE A 18 -0.15 -16.56 -4.71
N ALA A 19 0.59 -16.72 -5.80
CA ALA A 19 1.20 -15.62 -6.55
C ALA A 19 0.15 -14.70 -7.21
N VAL A 20 -0.92 -15.27 -7.76
CA VAL A 20 -2.06 -14.49 -8.25
C VAL A 20 -2.75 -13.74 -7.10
N ALA A 21 -2.77 -14.31 -5.89
CA ALA A 21 -3.35 -13.67 -4.70
C ALA A 21 -2.48 -12.54 -4.10
N SER A 22 -1.15 -12.58 -4.23
CA SER A 22 -0.25 -11.50 -3.78
C SER A 22 -0.20 -10.32 -4.76
N GLY A 23 -0.58 -10.53 -6.03
CA GLY A 23 -0.61 -9.49 -7.06
C GLY A 23 0.78 -9.07 -7.56
N VAL A 24 1.81 -9.87 -7.28
CA VAL A 24 3.20 -9.70 -7.72
C VAL A 24 3.62 -10.98 -8.45
N ASP A 25 4.18 -10.86 -9.64
CA ASP A 25 4.65 -12.02 -10.43
C ASP A 25 5.92 -12.62 -9.80
N PRO A 26 5.93 -13.92 -9.45
CA PRO A 26 7.13 -14.61 -8.95
C PRO A 26 8.32 -14.58 -9.93
N ALA A 27 8.07 -14.31 -11.22
CA ALA A 27 9.12 -14.12 -12.21
C ALA A 27 9.87 -12.79 -12.06
N ASP A 28 9.20 -11.73 -11.59
CA ASP A 28 9.79 -10.41 -11.39
C ASP A 28 10.51 -10.29 -10.05
N GLU A 29 10.04 -10.99 -9.01
CA GLU A 29 10.64 -10.96 -7.68
C GLU A 29 10.65 -12.36 -7.02
N PRO A 30 11.80 -13.08 -6.99
CA PRO A 30 11.89 -14.42 -6.35
C PRO A 30 11.73 -14.37 -4.83
N SER A 31 11.73 -13.15 -4.29
CA SER A 31 11.51 -12.84 -2.89
C SER A 31 10.02 -12.97 -2.49
N VAL A 32 9.11 -13.21 -3.44
CA VAL A 32 7.69 -13.45 -3.14
C VAL A 32 7.49 -14.64 -2.17
N ASP A 33 8.40 -15.62 -2.19
CA ASP A 33 8.30 -16.88 -1.43
C ASP A 33 8.53 -16.77 0.10
N TRP A 34 9.21 -15.73 0.62
CA TRP A 34 9.48 -15.57 2.08
C TRP A 34 8.46 -14.69 2.82
N GLY A 35 7.55 -14.04 2.08
CA GLY A 35 6.34 -13.40 2.62
C GLY A 35 6.52 -12.07 3.35
N TRP A 36 6.18 -10.97 2.68
CA TRP A 36 5.27 -9.90 3.12
C TRP A 36 5.08 -9.04 1.87
N HIS A 37 4.13 -9.42 1.02
CA HIS A 37 3.92 -8.77 -0.28
C HIS A 37 2.44 -8.43 -0.41
N GLN A 38 2.00 -7.45 0.38
CA GLN A 38 0.65 -6.88 0.27
C GLN A 38 0.77 -5.53 -0.44
N ASN A 39 0.35 -5.50 -1.71
CA ASN A 39 0.24 -4.25 -2.44
C ASN A 39 -1.04 -3.51 -2.02
N PHE A 40 -0.95 -2.67 -0.98
CA PHE A 40 -2.08 -1.85 -0.50
C PHE A 40 -2.35 -0.65 -1.42
N SER A 41 -2.73 -0.88 -2.68
CA SER A 41 -2.96 0.19 -3.65
C SER A 41 -4.07 1.16 -3.20
N LYS A 42 -5.04 0.66 -2.43
CA LYS A 42 -6.13 1.47 -1.83
C LYS A 42 -5.88 1.85 -0.38
N GLY A 43 -5.10 1.06 0.36
CA GLY A 43 -4.84 1.30 1.78
C GLY A 43 -3.95 2.53 2.02
N LEU A 44 -2.93 2.72 1.17
CA LEU A 44 -2.00 3.85 1.30
C LEU A 44 -2.69 5.22 1.14
N PRO A 45 -3.53 5.46 0.12
CA PRO A 45 -4.30 6.72 0.03
C PRO A 45 -5.21 6.98 1.23
N ILE A 46 -5.88 5.95 1.73
CA ILE A 46 -6.79 6.07 2.88
C ILE A 46 -6.01 6.40 4.15
N ALA A 47 -4.90 5.71 4.40
CA ALA A 47 -4.04 5.98 5.55
C ALA A 47 -3.49 7.41 5.53
N ALA A 48 -3.07 7.89 4.35
CA ALA A 48 -2.63 9.27 4.17
C ALA A 48 -3.77 10.28 4.44
N ALA A 49 -4.99 10.01 3.97
CA ALA A 49 -6.14 10.86 4.25
C ALA A 49 -6.45 10.93 5.76
N VAL A 50 -6.50 9.78 6.43
CA VAL A 50 -6.78 9.70 7.88
C VAL A 50 -5.71 10.42 8.69
N ALA A 51 -4.43 10.18 8.39
CA ALA A 51 -3.32 10.85 9.07
C ALA A 51 -3.37 12.37 8.87
N GLY A 52 -3.64 12.84 7.65
CA GLY A 52 -3.78 14.27 7.35
C GLY A 52 -4.92 14.93 8.13
N ILE A 53 -6.08 14.27 8.22
CA ILE A 53 -7.22 14.76 9.00
C ILE A 53 -6.89 14.82 10.50
N ALA A 54 -6.26 13.76 11.04
CA ALA A 54 -5.89 13.70 12.46
C ALA A 54 -4.93 14.84 12.86
N LEU A 55 -3.95 15.14 12.01
CA LEU A 55 -3.01 16.24 12.23
C LEU A 55 -3.70 17.61 12.22
N LEU A 56 -4.72 17.81 11.37
CA LEU A 56 -5.53 19.02 11.39
C LEU A 56 -6.39 19.10 12.66
N LEU A 57 -6.92 17.99 13.15
CA LEU A 57 -7.67 17.97 14.41
C LEU A 57 -6.81 18.39 15.60
N PHE A 58 -5.52 18.04 15.63
CA PHE A 58 -4.59 18.52 16.67
C PHE A 58 -4.40 20.04 16.65
N THR A 59 -4.66 20.73 15.54
CA THR A 59 -4.61 22.21 15.52
C THR A 59 -5.81 22.87 16.20
N ILE A 60 -6.85 22.10 16.56
CA ILE A 60 -8.03 22.64 17.24
C ILE A 60 -7.73 22.73 18.74
N GLY A 61 -7.60 23.97 19.24
CA GLY A 61 -7.46 24.23 20.68
C GLY A 61 -6.08 23.94 21.29
N HIS A 62 -5.13 23.43 20.51
CA HIS A 62 -3.77 23.11 20.97
C HIS A 62 -2.62 24.07 20.58
N PRO A 63 -2.71 24.95 19.56
CA PRO A 63 -1.50 25.62 19.09
C PRO A 63 -1.07 26.72 20.06
N THR A 64 0.00 26.45 20.79
CA THR A 64 0.66 27.40 21.70
C THR A 64 1.65 28.29 20.97
N SER A 65 2.09 27.88 19.78
CA SER A 65 3.06 28.60 18.96
C SER A 65 2.83 28.39 17.46
N TRP A 66 3.34 29.31 16.66
CA TRP A 66 3.37 29.19 15.19
C TRP A 66 4.15 27.96 14.71
N THR A 67 5.20 27.57 15.44
CA THR A 67 6.01 26.39 15.11
C THR A 67 5.16 25.12 15.18
N GLU A 68 4.42 24.93 16.27
CA GLU A 68 3.55 23.77 16.46
C GLU A 68 2.45 23.67 15.38
N PHE A 69 1.87 24.82 15.02
CA PHE A 69 0.90 24.90 13.93
C PHE A 69 1.52 24.46 12.60
N LEU A 70 2.72 24.97 12.26
CA LEU A 70 3.40 24.61 11.01
C LEU A 70 3.79 23.13 10.96
N PHE A 71 4.30 22.57 12.06
CA PHE A 71 4.67 21.17 12.16
C PHE A 71 3.47 20.21 12.10
N SER A 72 2.26 20.69 12.38
CA SER A 72 1.03 19.91 12.19
C SER A 72 0.43 20.13 10.80
N ALA A 73 0.33 21.38 10.35
CA ALA A 73 -0.32 21.76 9.10
C ALA A 73 0.46 21.33 7.85
N VAL A 74 1.79 21.48 7.83
CA VAL A 74 2.61 21.15 6.66
C VAL A 74 2.54 19.64 6.34
N PRO A 75 2.78 18.73 7.29
CA PRO A 75 2.64 17.29 7.03
C PRO A 75 1.20 16.90 6.70
N ALA A 76 0.20 17.55 7.33
CA ALA A 76 -1.20 17.30 6.99
C ALA A 76 -1.51 17.58 5.52
N VAL A 77 -1.06 18.73 5.00
CA VAL A 77 -1.22 19.09 3.58
C VAL A 77 -0.51 18.08 2.67
N VAL A 78 0.71 17.68 3.00
CA VAL A 78 1.46 16.67 2.22
C VAL A 78 0.71 15.33 2.19
N CYS A 79 0.20 14.87 3.33
CA CYS A 79 -0.57 13.63 3.43
C CYS A 79 -1.88 13.69 2.60
N LEU A 80 -2.62 14.80 2.67
CA LEU A 80 -3.85 14.98 1.91
C LEU A 80 -3.59 15.07 0.40
N ILE A 81 -2.54 15.77 -0.02
CA ILE A 81 -2.11 15.81 -1.43
C ILE A 81 -1.72 14.39 -1.88
N GLY A 82 -0.95 13.66 -1.09
CA GLY A 82 -0.55 12.28 -1.38
C GLY A 82 -1.76 11.34 -1.53
N ALA A 83 -2.77 11.49 -0.67
CA ALA A 83 -4.01 10.72 -0.72
C ALA A 83 -4.79 10.89 -2.03
N VAL A 84 -4.71 12.06 -2.66
CA VAL A 84 -5.40 12.35 -3.94
C VAL A 84 -4.49 12.12 -5.15
N ALA A 85 -3.24 12.57 -5.08
CA ALA A 85 -2.30 12.52 -6.19
C ALA A 85 -1.89 11.09 -6.55
N LEU A 86 -1.64 10.21 -5.57
CA LEU A 86 -1.27 8.82 -5.81
C LEU A 86 -2.32 8.04 -6.62
N PRO A 87 -3.61 7.98 -6.22
CA PRO A 87 -4.60 7.26 -7.01
C PRO A 87 -4.88 7.93 -8.36
N VAL A 88 -4.83 9.26 -8.47
CA VAL A 88 -4.97 9.96 -9.75
C VAL A 88 -3.82 9.61 -10.70
N TYR A 89 -2.60 9.59 -10.19
CA TYR A 89 -1.42 9.24 -10.97
C TYR A 89 -1.46 7.77 -11.44
N GLN A 90 -1.84 6.85 -10.55
CA GLN A 90 -2.00 5.44 -10.88
C GLN A 90 -3.10 5.21 -11.92
N ARG A 91 -4.21 5.97 -11.88
CA ARG A 91 -5.25 5.91 -12.92
C ARG A 91 -4.72 6.37 -14.28
N ARG A 92 -3.92 7.44 -14.31
CA ARG A 92 -3.32 7.95 -15.56
C ARG A 92 -2.31 7.00 -16.19
N ARG A 93 -1.58 6.22 -15.39
CA ARG A 93 -0.63 5.20 -15.89
C ARG A 93 -1.29 3.92 -16.39
N ARG A 94 -2.57 3.69 -16.07
CA ARG A 94 -3.31 2.49 -16.49
C ARG A 94 -4.11 2.70 -17.79
N LEU A 95 -4.11 3.92 -18.34
CA LEU A 95 -4.59 4.26 -19.69
C LEU A 95 -3.40 4.32 -20.65
#